data_AF-A0A448XDZ7-F1
#
_entry.id   AF-A0A448XDZ7-F1
#
_cell.length_a   1.000
_cell.length_b   1.000
_cell.length_c   1.000
_cell.angle_alpha   90.00
_cell.angle_beta   90.00
_cell.angle_gamma   90.00
#
_symmetry.space_group_name_H-M   'P 1'
#
loop_
_entity.id
_entity.type
_entity.pdbx_description
1 polymer ?
#
loop_
_entity_poly.entity_id
_entity_poly.type
_entity_poly.pdbx_seq_one_letter_code
_entity_poly.pdbx_strand_id
1 'polypeptide(L)'
;MSFEETLERMSTIKDNITKDSELERLQRRESFIQKYHYYVGENKSLREANAHMQTKISEYFRRKKAENAELASNTSGSMNDQSVDFEQRYNRYITHLIELRKEYQALQISYKDQINELKQFCNLRQTEVDAIQNEFAAFKYNIAKKSLNSRTGRPLNLRDIENLQASEQRKEAAVVEVRLENIKLQNEVNKFESILKSKEELAEGLHLIDFEQLKIENQTYNEKIEERNEELGKLKKKIATTVQIMTHVKEKLQSIQYELVEHRDYLNAVDKELTQHRDKNTRLKQTRDKLRSGNSRLKRSCGLLGRNDLLLNYETCVDAIDNKKKELEMVRQRTLNCLAKTRSIQVKMNKN
;
A
#
# COMPACT_ATOMS: atom_id res chain seq x y z
N MET A 1 -89.00 -58.14 13.40
CA MET A 1 -88.25 -56.94 12.98
C MET A 1 -89.10 -56.20 11.99
N SER A 2 -89.69 -55.11 12.45
CA SER A 2 -90.70 -54.35 11.72
C SER A 2 -90.05 -53.59 10.56
N PHE A 3 -90.76 -53.46 9.45
CA PHE A 3 -90.36 -52.62 8.31
C PHE A 3 -90.11 -51.15 8.75
N GLU A 4 -90.72 -50.70 9.84
CA GLU A 4 -90.48 -49.39 10.47
C GLU A 4 -89.08 -49.28 11.07
N GLU A 5 -88.55 -50.30 11.75
CA GLU A 5 -87.19 -50.26 12.33
C GLU A 5 -86.13 -50.14 11.23
N THR A 6 -86.39 -50.70 10.05
CA THR A 6 -85.49 -50.57 8.90
C THR A 6 -85.56 -49.20 8.24
N LEU A 7 -86.74 -48.56 8.23
CA LEU A 7 -86.92 -47.21 7.70
C LEU A 7 -86.26 -46.16 8.60
N GLU A 8 -86.39 -46.32 9.91
CA GLU A 8 -85.81 -45.44 10.93
C GLU A 8 -84.27 -45.52 10.96
N ARG A 9 -83.72 -46.73 10.78
CA ARG A 9 -82.28 -46.94 10.58
C ARG A 9 -81.78 -46.32 9.27
N MET A 10 -82.54 -46.40 8.18
CA MET A 10 -82.14 -45.76 6.92
C MET A 10 -82.24 -44.23 6.96
N SER A 11 -83.20 -43.66 7.70
CA SER A 11 -83.29 -42.22 7.96
C SER A 11 -82.10 -41.72 8.78
N THR A 12 -81.80 -42.39 9.90
CA THR A 12 -80.67 -42.04 10.77
C THR A 12 -79.31 -42.21 10.07
N ILE A 13 -79.16 -43.21 9.21
CA ILE A 13 -77.95 -43.38 8.38
C ILE A 13 -77.84 -42.26 7.34
N LYS A 14 -78.95 -41.88 6.67
CA LYS A 14 -78.95 -40.72 5.75
C LYS A 14 -78.60 -39.42 6.46
N ASP A 15 -79.16 -39.17 7.63
CA ASP A 15 -78.92 -37.97 8.43
C ASP A 15 -77.49 -37.90 8.99
N ASN A 16 -76.87 -39.05 9.28
CA ASN A 16 -75.47 -39.11 9.68
C ASN A 16 -74.52 -38.87 8.49
N ILE A 17 -74.85 -39.39 7.30
CA ILE A 17 -74.06 -39.16 6.08
C ILE A 17 -74.12 -37.68 5.64
N THR A 18 -75.28 -37.02 5.75
CA THR A 18 -75.38 -35.57 5.48
C THR A 18 -74.62 -34.74 6.51
N LYS A 19 -74.69 -35.09 7.81
CA LYS A 19 -73.92 -34.40 8.86
C LYS A 19 -72.41 -34.57 8.70
N ASP A 20 -71.93 -35.76 8.33
CA ASP A 20 -70.51 -35.99 8.06
C ASP A 20 -70.03 -35.21 6.82
N SER A 21 -70.87 -35.11 5.78
CA SER A 21 -70.56 -34.28 4.60
C SER A 21 -70.49 -32.77 4.93
N GLU A 22 -71.36 -32.30 5.83
CA GLU A 22 -71.32 -30.92 6.33
C GLU A 22 -70.11 -30.66 7.23
N LEU A 23 -69.71 -31.64 8.05
CA LEU A 23 -68.52 -31.56 8.90
C LEU A 23 -67.24 -31.47 8.07
N GLU A 24 -67.10 -32.28 7.00
CA GLU A 24 -65.98 -32.18 6.07
C GLU A 24 -65.94 -30.84 5.31
N ARG A 25 -67.11 -30.25 5.02
CA ARG A 25 -67.19 -28.92 4.42
C ARG A 25 -66.73 -27.84 5.40
N LEU A 26 -67.11 -27.94 6.66
CA LEU A 26 -66.67 -27.04 7.73
C LEU A 26 -65.16 -27.15 7.97
N GLN A 27 -64.61 -28.37 8.04
CA GLN A 27 -63.17 -28.59 8.18
C GLN A 27 -62.37 -28.03 7.00
N ARG A 28 -62.86 -28.20 5.75
CA ARG A 28 -62.25 -27.56 4.58
C ARG A 28 -62.28 -26.05 4.67
N ARG A 29 -63.41 -25.46 5.08
CA ARG A 29 -63.55 -24.02 5.29
C ARG A 29 -62.57 -23.50 6.35
N GLU A 30 -62.44 -24.20 7.48
CA GLU A 30 -61.47 -23.85 8.53
C GLU A 30 -60.03 -23.95 8.02
N SER A 31 -59.69 -24.98 7.24
CA SER A 31 -58.36 -25.12 6.64
C SER A 31 -58.02 -23.96 5.67
N PHE A 32 -59.01 -23.47 4.92
CA PHE A 32 -58.84 -22.31 4.04
C PHE A 32 -58.71 -21.01 4.83
N ILE A 33 -59.46 -20.85 5.92
CA ILE A 33 -59.36 -19.69 6.82
C ILE A 33 -57.98 -19.66 7.50
N GLN A 34 -57.46 -20.81 7.94
CA GLN A 34 -56.11 -20.91 8.51
C GLN A 34 -55.03 -20.52 7.48
N LYS A 35 -55.13 -21.02 6.24
CA LYS A 35 -54.22 -20.61 5.15
C LYS A 35 -54.32 -19.12 4.85
N TYR A 36 -55.53 -18.55 4.85
CA TYR A 36 -55.74 -17.13 4.65
C TYR A 36 -55.06 -16.30 5.76
N HIS A 37 -55.26 -16.66 7.03
CA HIS A 37 -54.60 -15.99 8.15
C HIS A 37 -53.07 -16.11 8.09
N TYR A 38 -52.55 -17.27 7.69
CA TYR A 38 -51.13 -17.47 7.46
C TYR A 38 -50.59 -16.51 6.38
N TYR A 39 -51.21 -16.45 5.20
CA TYR A 39 -50.78 -15.55 4.13
C TYR A 39 -50.94 -14.06 4.47
N VAL A 40 -51.94 -13.70 5.27
CA VAL A 40 -52.10 -12.32 5.77
C VAL A 40 -50.98 -11.98 6.75
N GLY A 41 -50.59 -12.90 7.63
CA GLY A 41 -49.47 -12.74 8.55
C GLY A 41 -48.13 -12.61 7.80
N GLU A 42 -47.90 -13.48 6.81
CA GLU A 42 -46.71 -13.42 5.95
C GLU A 42 -46.64 -12.09 5.17
N ASN A 43 -47.76 -11.65 4.59
CA ASN A 43 -47.82 -10.34 3.93
C ASN A 43 -47.57 -9.17 4.89
N LYS A 44 -48.04 -9.26 6.14
CA LYS A 44 -47.76 -8.23 7.16
C LYS A 44 -46.26 -8.20 7.50
N SER A 45 -45.65 -9.36 7.74
CA SER A 45 -44.22 -9.50 7.98
C SER A 45 -43.38 -8.96 6.81
N LEU A 46 -43.73 -9.30 5.57
CA LEU A 46 -43.07 -8.78 4.36
C LEU A 46 -43.23 -7.26 4.22
N ARG A 47 -44.40 -6.70 4.57
CA ARG A 47 -44.62 -5.24 4.57
C ARG A 47 -43.79 -4.54 5.64
N GLU A 48 -43.69 -5.10 6.85
CA GLU A 48 -42.87 -4.57 7.93
C GLU A 48 -41.38 -4.63 7.57
N ALA A 49 -40.91 -5.74 6.99
CA ALA A 49 -39.54 -5.88 6.50
C ALA A 49 -39.25 -4.86 5.38
N ASN A 50 -40.16 -4.68 4.44
CA ASN A 50 -40.04 -3.69 3.37
C ASN A 50 -40.00 -2.26 3.94
N ALA A 51 -40.89 -1.91 4.88
CA ALA A 51 -40.87 -0.63 5.57
C ALA A 51 -39.56 -0.38 6.33
N HIS A 52 -39.02 -1.41 7.00
CA HIS A 52 -37.73 -1.32 7.68
C HIS A 52 -36.57 -1.09 6.69
N MET A 53 -36.57 -1.78 5.55
CA MET A 53 -35.57 -1.57 4.50
C MET A 53 -35.69 -0.17 3.87
N GLN A 54 -36.91 0.31 3.62
CA GLN A 54 -37.16 1.68 3.16
C GLN A 54 -36.65 2.72 4.17
N THR A 55 -36.83 2.47 5.47
CA THR A 55 -36.29 3.33 6.53
C THR A 55 -34.77 3.35 6.50
N LYS A 56 -34.11 2.18 6.43
CA LYS A 56 -32.65 2.06 6.30
C LYS A 56 -32.10 2.75 5.05
N ILE A 57 -32.79 2.61 3.92
CA ILE A 57 -32.44 3.30 2.67
C ILE A 57 -32.56 4.82 2.85
N SER A 58 -33.63 5.29 3.48
CA SER A 58 -33.82 6.72 3.74
C SER A 58 -32.76 7.30 4.69
N GLU A 59 -32.35 6.53 5.71
CA GLU A 59 -31.25 6.89 6.61
C GLU A 59 -29.91 6.90 5.88
N TYR A 60 -29.65 5.90 5.02
CA TYR A 60 -28.45 5.86 4.19
C TYR A 60 -28.38 7.08 3.26
N PHE A 61 -29.48 7.44 2.60
CA PHE A 61 -29.53 8.64 1.76
C PHE A 61 -29.41 9.93 2.58
N ARG A 62 -29.99 10.00 3.78
CA ARG A 62 -29.80 11.15 4.70
C ARG A 62 -28.35 11.29 5.15
N ARG A 63 -27.71 10.17 5.52
CA ARG A 63 -26.31 10.13 5.96
C ARG A 63 -25.35 10.47 4.82
N LYS A 64 -25.58 9.91 3.63
CA LYS A 64 -24.83 10.26 2.42
C LYS A 64 -25.03 11.71 2.00
N LYS A 65 -26.24 12.27 2.19
CA LYS A 65 -26.52 13.70 2.00
C LYS A 65 -25.77 14.57 3.01
N ALA A 66 -25.63 14.12 4.27
CA ALA A 66 -24.85 14.83 5.29
C ALA A 66 -23.34 14.77 5.02
N GLU A 67 -22.78 13.60 4.67
CA GLU A 67 -21.38 13.47 4.25
C GLU A 67 -21.08 14.31 3.00
N ASN A 68 -21.97 14.28 2.01
CA ASN A 68 -21.84 15.13 0.83
C ASN A 68 -22.01 16.62 1.15
N ALA A 69 -22.78 17.00 2.17
CA ALA A 69 -22.89 18.39 2.62
C ALA A 69 -21.62 18.87 3.34
N GLU A 70 -20.95 18.01 4.11
CA GLU A 70 -19.62 18.28 4.69
C GLU A 70 -18.55 18.43 3.61
N LEU A 71 -18.60 17.62 2.55
CA LEU A 71 -17.75 17.77 1.35
C LEU A 71 -18.12 19.01 0.52
N ALA A 72 -19.39 19.44 0.50
CA ALA A 72 -19.89 20.61 -0.24
C ALA A 72 -19.56 21.95 0.43
N SER A 73 -19.23 21.97 1.72
CA SER A 73 -18.66 23.15 2.40
C SER A 73 -17.39 23.66 1.70
N ASN A 74 -16.67 22.80 0.97
CA ASN A 74 -15.42 23.12 0.31
C ASN A 74 -15.55 23.48 -1.19
N THR A 75 -16.72 23.27 -1.79
CA THR A 75 -16.91 23.51 -3.23
C THR A 75 -18.30 24.09 -3.50
N SER A 76 -18.37 25.41 -3.64
CA SER A 76 -19.54 26.15 -4.07
C SER A 76 -19.93 25.77 -5.50
N GLY A 77 -20.88 24.85 -5.67
CA GLY A 77 -21.43 24.48 -6.98
C GLY A 77 -22.61 23.50 -6.91
N SER A 78 -23.83 24.04 -7.07
CA SER A 78 -25.08 23.40 -7.53
C SER A 78 -25.32 21.90 -7.22
N MET A 79 -25.96 21.61 -6.09
CA MET A 79 -26.32 20.25 -5.63
C MET A 79 -27.70 19.74 -6.12
N ASN A 80 -28.59 20.60 -6.62
CA ASN A 80 -29.92 20.14 -7.08
C ASN A 80 -29.82 19.30 -8.36
N ASP A 81 -28.87 19.61 -9.24
CA ASP A 81 -28.74 19.01 -10.57
C ASP A 81 -28.32 17.52 -10.50
N GLN A 82 -27.39 17.18 -9.62
CA GLN A 82 -26.92 15.80 -9.46
C GLN A 82 -27.94 14.89 -8.75
N SER A 83 -28.74 15.42 -7.83
CA SER A 83 -29.79 14.64 -7.14
C SER A 83 -30.93 14.25 -8.09
N VAL A 84 -31.31 15.17 -8.98
CA VAL A 84 -32.31 14.96 -10.02
C VAL A 84 -31.80 13.99 -11.08
N ASP A 85 -30.49 14.00 -11.40
CA ASP A 85 -29.89 13.05 -12.34
C ASP A 85 -29.93 11.59 -11.84
N PHE A 86 -29.64 11.34 -10.55
CA PHE A 86 -29.76 9.99 -9.99
C PHE A 86 -31.20 9.48 -9.95
N GLU A 87 -32.16 10.34 -9.62
CA GLU A 87 -33.58 9.97 -9.58
C GLU A 87 -34.14 9.77 -11.00
N GLN A 88 -33.76 10.62 -11.96
CA GLN A 88 -34.11 10.42 -13.37
C GLN A 88 -33.51 9.15 -13.93
N ARG A 89 -32.25 8.84 -13.61
CA ARG A 89 -31.58 7.62 -14.04
C ARG A 89 -32.21 6.37 -13.42
N TYR A 90 -32.55 6.42 -12.13
CA TYR A 90 -33.30 5.36 -11.47
C TYR A 90 -34.67 5.15 -12.13
N ASN A 91 -35.43 6.21 -12.37
CA ASN A 91 -36.73 6.12 -13.05
C ASN A 91 -36.59 5.57 -14.47
N ARG A 92 -35.56 5.97 -15.24
CA ARG A 92 -35.27 5.38 -16.56
C ARG A 92 -34.99 3.87 -16.46
N TYR A 93 -34.21 3.44 -15.47
CA TYR A 93 -33.97 2.01 -15.25
C TYR A 93 -35.24 1.26 -14.85
N ILE A 94 -36.09 1.84 -14.01
CA ILE A 94 -37.38 1.23 -13.62
C ILE A 94 -38.32 1.13 -14.83
N THR A 95 -38.45 2.19 -15.63
CA THR A 95 -39.25 2.17 -16.87
C THR A 95 -38.73 1.10 -17.83
N HIS A 96 -37.41 1.05 -18.03
CA HIS A 96 -36.79 0.05 -18.88
C HIS A 96 -37.03 -1.39 -18.36
N LEU A 97 -36.94 -1.62 -17.05
CA LEU A 97 -37.27 -2.93 -16.45
C LEU A 97 -38.75 -3.30 -16.65
N ILE A 98 -39.66 -2.34 -16.57
CA ILE A 98 -41.09 -2.56 -16.82
C ILE A 98 -41.33 -2.90 -18.29
N GLU A 99 -40.70 -2.20 -19.22
CA GLU A 99 -40.75 -2.48 -20.67
C GLU A 99 -40.20 -3.87 -20.96
N LEU A 100 -39.01 -4.20 -20.45
CA LEU A 100 -38.39 -5.51 -20.63
C LEU A 100 -39.26 -6.64 -20.08
N ARG A 101 -39.93 -6.40 -18.94
CA ARG A 101 -40.89 -7.35 -18.37
C ARG A 101 -42.11 -7.53 -19.26
N LYS A 102 -42.65 -6.47 -19.87
CA LYS A 102 -43.77 -6.54 -20.81
C LYS A 102 -43.36 -7.30 -22.08
N GLU A 103 -42.19 -7.01 -22.62
CA GLU A 103 -41.64 -7.72 -23.79
C GLU A 103 -41.46 -9.21 -23.50
N TYR A 104 -40.89 -9.55 -22.33
CA TYR A 104 -40.74 -10.93 -21.90
C TYR A 104 -42.10 -11.65 -21.78
N GLN A 105 -43.11 -10.98 -21.22
CA GLN A 105 -44.47 -11.53 -21.13
C GLN A 105 -45.11 -11.74 -22.50
N ALA A 106 -45.00 -10.76 -23.40
CA ALA A 106 -45.51 -10.87 -24.77
C ALA A 106 -44.84 -12.01 -25.53
N LEU A 107 -43.51 -12.13 -25.42
CA LEU A 107 -42.74 -13.21 -26.02
C LEU A 107 -43.13 -14.57 -25.43
N GLN A 108 -43.35 -14.66 -24.12
CA GLN A 108 -43.82 -15.88 -23.47
C GLN A 108 -45.20 -16.31 -23.98
N ILE A 109 -46.13 -15.36 -24.19
CA ILE A 109 -47.46 -15.66 -24.75
C ILE A 109 -47.31 -16.13 -26.20
N SER A 110 -46.54 -15.41 -27.03
CA SER A 110 -46.28 -15.80 -28.41
C SER A 110 -45.69 -17.22 -28.53
N TYR A 111 -44.71 -17.58 -27.69
CA TYR A 111 -44.15 -18.93 -27.69
C TYR A 111 -45.15 -19.97 -27.20
N LYS A 112 -45.99 -19.65 -26.21
CA LYS A 112 -47.05 -20.57 -25.76
C LYS A 112 -48.06 -20.84 -26.88
N ASP A 113 -48.45 -19.81 -27.63
CA ASP A 113 -49.39 -19.94 -28.73
C ASP A 113 -48.79 -20.79 -29.87
N GLN A 114 -47.54 -20.53 -30.26
CA GLN A 114 -46.82 -21.36 -31.23
C GLN A 114 -46.68 -22.82 -30.78
N ILE A 115 -46.37 -23.06 -29.50
CA ILE A 115 -46.30 -24.43 -28.94
C ILE A 115 -47.67 -25.09 -29.01
N ASN A 116 -48.74 -24.37 -28.71
CA ASN A 116 -50.09 -24.91 -28.75
C ASN A 116 -50.52 -25.24 -30.18
N GLU A 117 -50.20 -24.39 -31.15
CA GLU A 117 -50.46 -24.63 -32.57
C GLU A 117 -49.71 -25.88 -33.05
N LEU A 118 -48.41 -26.00 -32.75
CA LEU A 118 -47.62 -27.18 -33.09
C LEU A 118 -48.17 -28.45 -32.42
N LYS A 119 -48.61 -28.38 -31.17
CA LYS A 119 -49.25 -29.52 -30.48
C LYS A 119 -50.56 -29.93 -31.15
N GLN A 120 -51.39 -28.97 -31.54
CA GLN A 120 -52.63 -29.25 -32.25
C GLN A 120 -52.34 -29.92 -33.59
N PHE A 121 -51.37 -29.41 -34.34
CA PHE A 121 -50.93 -29.99 -35.60
C PHE A 121 -50.39 -31.43 -35.42
N CYS A 122 -49.55 -31.67 -34.42
CA CYS A 122 -49.06 -33.01 -34.09
C CYS A 122 -50.20 -33.96 -33.72
N ASN A 123 -51.17 -33.51 -32.93
CA ASN A 123 -52.33 -34.33 -32.55
C ASN A 123 -53.19 -34.68 -33.78
N LEU A 124 -53.47 -33.72 -34.65
CA LEU A 124 -54.23 -33.97 -35.89
C LEU A 124 -53.52 -35.01 -36.76
N ARG A 125 -52.22 -34.83 -37.01
CA ARG A 125 -51.41 -35.81 -37.74
C ARG A 125 -51.39 -37.17 -37.08
N GLN A 126 -51.31 -37.25 -35.75
CA GLN A 126 -51.37 -38.51 -35.03
C GLN A 126 -52.72 -39.22 -35.26
N THR A 127 -53.84 -38.48 -35.17
CA THR A 127 -55.17 -39.06 -35.43
C THR A 127 -55.34 -39.56 -36.85
N GLU A 128 -54.77 -38.86 -37.86
CA GLU A 128 -54.77 -39.30 -39.26
C GLU A 128 -53.97 -40.60 -39.43
N VAL A 129 -52.77 -40.68 -38.83
CA VAL A 129 -51.92 -41.87 -38.87
C VAL A 129 -52.60 -43.04 -38.17
N ASP A 130 -53.19 -42.83 -36.99
CA ASP A 130 -53.91 -43.87 -36.25
C ASP A 130 -55.11 -44.39 -37.04
N ALA A 131 -55.85 -43.51 -37.73
CA ALA A 131 -56.97 -43.91 -38.59
C ALA A 131 -56.50 -44.80 -39.75
N ILE A 132 -55.46 -44.39 -40.48
CA ILE A 132 -54.87 -45.16 -41.58
C ILE A 132 -54.32 -46.51 -41.07
N GLN A 133 -53.68 -46.51 -39.90
CA GLN A 133 -53.11 -47.72 -39.31
C GLN A 133 -54.21 -48.70 -38.88
N ASN A 134 -55.33 -48.21 -38.35
CA ASN A 134 -56.50 -49.03 -38.02
C ASN A 134 -57.18 -49.59 -39.27
N GLU A 135 -57.32 -48.79 -40.33
CA GLU A 135 -57.86 -49.24 -41.62
C GLU A 135 -56.98 -50.34 -42.23
N PHE A 136 -55.66 -50.15 -42.20
CA PHE A 136 -54.71 -51.14 -42.69
C PHE A 136 -54.73 -52.43 -41.85
N ALA A 137 -54.87 -52.32 -40.52
CA ALA A 137 -55.03 -53.47 -39.65
C ALA A 137 -56.32 -54.25 -39.96
N ALA A 138 -57.44 -53.56 -40.17
CA ALA A 138 -58.71 -54.17 -40.56
C ALA A 138 -58.62 -54.84 -41.94
N PHE A 139 -57.93 -54.21 -42.89
CA PHE A 139 -57.67 -54.78 -44.22
C PHE A 139 -56.84 -56.07 -44.14
N LYS A 140 -55.74 -56.07 -43.36
CA LYS A 140 -54.93 -57.27 -43.10
C LYS A 140 -55.77 -58.39 -42.49
N TYR A 141 -56.59 -58.08 -41.49
CA TYR A 141 -57.48 -59.05 -40.84
C TYR A 141 -58.49 -59.66 -41.84
N ASN A 142 -59.11 -58.83 -42.68
CA ASN A 142 -60.07 -59.27 -43.68
C ASN A 142 -59.45 -60.16 -44.76
N ILE A 143 -58.21 -59.88 -45.18
CA ILE A 143 -57.46 -60.74 -46.10
C ILE A 143 -57.09 -62.06 -45.41
N ALA A 144 -56.57 -62.01 -44.19
CA ALA A 144 -56.18 -63.20 -43.44
C ALA A 144 -57.37 -64.17 -43.27
N LYS A 145 -58.57 -63.64 -42.98
CA LYS A 145 -59.81 -64.43 -42.88
C LYS A 145 -60.19 -65.16 -44.18
N LYS A 146 -59.89 -64.58 -45.34
CA LYS A 146 -60.16 -65.18 -46.67
C LYS A 146 -59.05 -66.13 -47.13
N SER A 147 -57.92 -66.15 -46.43
CA SER A 147 -56.75 -66.94 -46.84
C SER A 147 -56.86 -68.41 -46.40
N LEU A 148 -56.28 -69.29 -47.20
CA LEU A 148 -56.26 -70.74 -46.98
C LEU A 148 -54.86 -71.17 -46.53
N ASN A 149 -54.79 -72.18 -45.67
CA ASN A 149 -53.55 -72.75 -45.22
C ASN A 149 -52.87 -73.53 -46.35
N SER A 150 -51.64 -73.16 -46.72
CA SER A 150 -50.88 -73.74 -47.83
C SER A 150 -50.68 -75.27 -47.72
N ARG A 151 -50.66 -75.83 -46.49
CA ARG A 151 -50.40 -77.25 -46.26
C ARG A 151 -51.66 -78.11 -46.15
N THR A 152 -52.78 -77.52 -45.76
CA THR A 152 -54.04 -78.26 -45.51
C THR A 152 -55.19 -77.85 -46.43
N GLY A 153 -55.05 -76.75 -47.17
CA GLY A 153 -56.09 -76.18 -48.05
C GLY A 153 -57.32 -75.65 -47.31
N ARG A 154 -57.35 -75.75 -45.97
CA ARG A 154 -58.46 -75.30 -45.12
C ARG A 154 -58.31 -73.83 -44.74
N PRO A 155 -59.42 -73.10 -44.50
CA PRO A 155 -59.36 -71.74 -43.99
C PRO A 155 -58.61 -71.70 -42.66
N LEU A 156 -57.86 -70.61 -42.44
CA LEU A 156 -57.15 -70.37 -41.18
C LEU A 156 -58.13 -70.28 -40.01
N ASN A 157 -57.71 -70.78 -38.84
CA ASN A 157 -58.48 -70.65 -37.62
C ASN A 157 -58.52 -69.19 -37.16
N LEU A 158 -59.71 -68.66 -36.90
CA LEU A 158 -59.93 -67.27 -36.47
C LEU A 158 -59.10 -66.91 -35.23
N ARG A 159 -59.01 -67.83 -34.26
CA ARG A 159 -58.23 -67.60 -33.03
C ARG A 159 -56.74 -67.45 -33.30
N ASP A 160 -56.22 -68.18 -34.29
CA ASP A 160 -54.79 -68.12 -34.65
C ASP A 160 -54.49 -66.81 -35.39
N ILE A 161 -55.42 -66.30 -36.20
CA ILE A 161 -55.32 -64.99 -36.85
C ILE A 161 -55.30 -63.87 -35.80
N GLU A 162 -56.23 -63.89 -34.83
CA GLU A 162 -56.29 -62.90 -33.74
C GLU A 162 -55.01 -62.92 -32.89
N ASN A 163 -54.49 -64.11 -32.57
CA ASN A 163 -53.23 -64.26 -31.85
C ASN A 163 -52.04 -63.68 -32.63
N LEU A 164 -51.97 -63.92 -33.94
CA LEU A 164 -50.93 -63.37 -34.82
C LEU A 164 -51.02 -61.84 -34.90
N GLN A 165 -52.23 -61.29 -35.08
CA GLN A 165 -52.44 -59.84 -35.10
C GLN A 165 -52.05 -59.19 -33.76
N ALA A 166 -52.43 -59.79 -32.63
CA ALA A 166 -52.04 -59.30 -31.31
C ALA A 166 -50.52 -59.43 -31.04
N SER A 167 -49.87 -60.44 -31.61
CA SER A 167 -48.41 -60.57 -31.56
C SER A 167 -47.72 -59.52 -32.44
N GLU A 168 -48.25 -59.24 -33.63
CA GLU A 168 -47.73 -58.21 -34.53
C GLU A 168 -47.84 -56.82 -33.89
N GLN A 169 -49.01 -56.47 -33.34
CA GLN A 169 -49.23 -55.19 -32.66
C GLN A 169 -48.27 -54.98 -31.48
N ARG A 170 -48.02 -56.03 -30.68
CA ARG A 170 -47.05 -55.97 -29.57
C ARG A 170 -45.62 -55.71 -30.07
N LYS A 171 -45.21 -56.36 -31.17
CA LYS A 171 -43.89 -56.14 -31.76
C LYS A 171 -43.78 -54.75 -32.39
N GLU A 172 -44.83 -54.28 -33.05
CA GLU A 172 -44.86 -52.95 -33.63
C GLU A 172 -44.73 -51.87 -32.55
N ALA A 173 -45.45 -52.02 -31.43
CA ALA A 173 -45.33 -51.11 -30.28
C ALA A 173 -43.88 -51.06 -29.73
N ALA A 174 -43.23 -52.21 -29.59
CA ALA A 174 -41.82 -52.28 -29.16
C ALA A 174 -40.86 -51.63 -30.18
N VAL A 175 -41.10 -51.80 -31.48
CA VAL A 175 -40.29 -51.14 -32.53
C VAL A 175 -40.47 -49.63 -32.49
N VAL A 176 -41.69 -49.13 -32.30
CA VAL A 176 -41.97 -47.69 -32.15
C VAL A 176 -41.24 -47.12 -30.94
N GLU A 177 -41.28 -47.80 -29.79
CA GLU A 177 -40.58 -47.38 -28.58
C GLU A 177 -39.07 -47.26 -28.80
N VAL A 178 -38.43 -48.29 -29.35
CA VAL A 178 -36.98 -48.29 -29.64
C VAL A 178 -36.62 -47.23 -30.69
N ARG A 179 -37.47 -47.01 -31.70
CA ARG A 179 -37.25 -45.95 -32.71
C ARG A 179 -37.32 -44.56 -32.08
N LEU A 180 -38.27 -44.31 -31.19
CA LEU A 180 -38.38 -43.04 -30.49
C LEU A 180 -37.16 -42.81 -29.59
N GLU A 181 -36.68 -43.84 -28.89
CA GLU A 181 -35.46 -43.77 -28.09
C GLU A 181 -34.23 -43.46 -28.97
N ASN A 182 -34.09 -44.14 -30.12
CA ASN A 182 -33.00 -43.87 -31.06
C ASN A 182 -33.02 -42.41 -31.56
N ILE A 183 -34.18 -41.90 -31.99
CA ILE A 183 -34.34 -40.51 -32.42
C ILE A 183 -33.97 -39.54 -31.28
N LYS A 184 -34.39 -39.85 -30.05
CA LYS A 184 -34.05 -39.04 -28.87
C LYS A 184 -32.54 -39.00 -28.63
N LEU A 185 -31.88 -40.16 -28.65
CA LEU A 185 -30.42 -40.27 -28.47
C LEU A 185 -29.67 -39.54 -29.59
N GLN A 186 -30.11 -39.68 -30.85
CA GLN A 186 -29.51 -38.97 -31.98
C GLN A 186 -29.61 -37.44 -31.80
N ASN A 187 -30.76 -36.94 -31.33
CA ASN A 187 -30.93 -35.52 -31.04
C ASN A 187 -30.06 -35.06 -29.87
N GLU A 188 -29.88 -35.88 -28.83
CA GLU A 188 -28.97 -35.59 -27.71
C GLU A 188 -27.51 -35.55 -28.17
N VAL A 189 -27.07 -36.50 -29.00
CA VAL A 189 -25.73 -36.51 -29.61
C VAL A 189 -25.51 -35.24 -30.42
N ASN A 190 -26.41 -34.92 -31.36
CA ASN A 190 -26.31 -33.71 -32.18
C ASN A 190 -26.25 -32.43 -31.31
N LYS A 191 -27.01 -32.39 -30.20
CA LYS A 191 -26.97 -31.28 -29.25
C LYS A 191 -25.61 -31.18 -28.56
N PHE A 192 -25.06 -32.29 -28.08
CA PHE A 192 -23.75 -32.30 -27.43
C PHE A 192 -22.63 -31.97 -28.42
N GLU A 193 -22.70 -32.46 -29.66
CA GLU A 193 -21.77 -32.10 -30.74
C GLU A 193 -21.84 -30.60 -31.05
N SER A 194 -23.03 -30.01 -31.13
CA SER A 194 -23.18 -28.57 -31.34
C SER A 194 -22.62 -27.75 -30.16
N ILE A 195 -22.85 -28.19 -28.92
CA ILE A 195 -22.26 -27.56 -27.74
C ILE A 195 -20.73 -27.68 -27.78
N LEU A 196 -20.20 -28.86 -28.10
CA LEU A 196 -18.77 -29.10 -28.19
C LEU A 196 -18.16 -28.19 -29.25
N LYS A 197 -18.73 -28.15 -30.45
CA LYS A 197 -18.30 -27.29 -31.54
C LYS A 197 -18.32 -25.81 -31.14
N SER A 198 -19.36 -25.33 -30.45
CA SER A 198 -19.40 -23.95 -29.96
C SER A 198 -18.31 -23.64 -28.92
N LYS A 199 -17.92 -24.63 -28.11
CA LYS A 199 -16.81 -24.50 -27.15
C LYS A 199 -15.45 -24.56 -27.85
N GLU A 200 -15.32 -25.38 -28.88
CA GLU A 200 -14.12 -25.46 -29.71
C GLU A 200 -13.93 -24.18 -30.54
N GLU A 201 -14.96 -23.66 -31.19
CA GLU A 201 -14.92 -22.39 -31.92
C GLU A 201 -14.60 -21.20 -30.99
N LEU A 202 -15.11 -21.21 -29.74
CA LEU A 202 -14.70 -20.24 -28.72
C LEU A 202 -13.22 -20.40 -28.33
N ALA A 203 -12.68 -21.61 -28.36
CA ALA A 203 -11.27 -21.89 -28.04
C ALA A 203 -10.30 -21.69 -29.21
N GLU A 204 -10.78 -21.78 -30.46
CA GLU A 204 -9.95 -21.72 -31.68
C GLU A 204 -9.60 -20.28 -32.09
N GLY A 205 -10.44 -19.30 -31.71
CA GLY A 205 -10.20 -17.87 -31.99
C GLY A 205 -9.89 -16.99 -30.77
N LEU A 206 -10.14 -17.47 -29.55
CA LEU A 206 -9.96 -16.72 -28.32
C LEU A 206 -9.10 -17.54 -27.35
N HIS A 207 -8.06 -16.90 -26.82
CA HIS A 207 -7.21 -17.34 -25.72
C HIS A 207 -5.89 -18.05 -26.03
N LEU A 208 -5.62 -18.74 -27.14
CA LEU A 208 -4.29 -19.38 -27.25
C LEU A 208 -3.18 -18.35 -27.48
N ILE A 209 -3.37 -17.45 -28.45
CA ILE A 209 -2.41 -16.38 -28.75
C ILE A 209 -2.32 -15.40 -27.58
N ASP A 210 -3.47 -15.00 -27.01
CA ASP A 210 -3.49 -14.10 -25.85
C ASP A 210 -2.85 -14.74 -24.61
N PHE A 211 -3.05 -16.04 -24.39
CA PHE A 211 -2.42 -16.78 -23.28
C PHE A 211 -0.92 -16.93 -23.48
N GLU A 212 -0.46 -17.24 -24.70
CA GLU A 212 0.96 -17.24 -25.02
C GLU A 212 1.58 -15.85 -24.86
N GLN A 213 0.90 -14.80 -25.30
CA GLN A 213 1.34 -13.42 -25.09
C GLN A 213 1.43 -13.09 -23.59
N LEU A 214 0.39 -13.41 -22.81
CA LEU A 214 0.37 -13.14 -21.38
C LEU A 214 1.46 -13.94 -20.63
N LYS A 215 1.79 -15.14 -21.12
CA LYS A 215 2.92 -15.94 -20.63
C LYS A 215 4.26 -15.28 -20.94
N ILE A 216 4.45 -14.78 -22.17
CA ILE A 216 5.66 -14.04 -22.55
C ILE A 216 5.79 -12.77 -21.70
N GLU A 217 4.72 -11.99 -21.58
CA GLU A 217 4.70 -10.76 -20.78
C GLU A 217 5.04 -11.05 -19.31
N ASN A 218 4.43 -12.07 -18.71
CA ASN A 218 4.72 -12.45 -17.33
C ASN A 218 6.20 -12.83 -17.14
N GLN A 219 6.76 -13.59 -18.07
CA GLN A 219 8.19 -13.93 -18.06
C GLN A 219 9.07 -12.68 -18.15
N THR A 220 8.79 -11.76 -19.09
CA THR A 220 9.56 -10.51 -19.24
C THR A 220 9.47 -9.61 -18.00
N TYR A 221 8.31 -9.56 -17.33
CA TYR A 221 8.17 -8.80 -16.09
C TYR A 221 8.95 -9.43 -14.94
N ASN A 222 8.98 -10.77 -14.84
CA ASN A 222 9.79 -11.46 -13.84
C ASN A 222 11.29 -11.22 -14.05
N GLU A 223 11.77 -11.31 -15.29
CA GLU A 223 13.17 -10.99 -15.63
C GLU A 223 13.52 -9.56 -15.23
N LYS A 224 12.62 -8.60 -15.49
CA LYS A 224 12.80 -7.20 -15.10
C LYS A 224 12.79 -6.99 -13.58
N ILE A 225 11.95 -7.73 -12.85
CA ILE A 225 11.96 -7.71 -11.39
C ILE A 225 13.28 -8.25 -10.84
N GLU A 226 13.81 -9.33 -11.42
CA GLU A 226 15.10 -9.90 -11.04
C GLU A 226 16.26 -8.92 -11.30
N GLU A 227 16.33 -8.32 -12.48
CA GLU A 227 17.33 -7.27 -12.80
C GLU A 227 17.27 -6.12 -11.77
N ARG A 228 16.05 -5.73 -11.40
CA ARG A 228 15.81 -4.65 -10.43
C ARG A 228 16.23 -5.03 -9.02
N ASN A 229 15.98 -6.27 -8.62
CA ASN A 229 16.43 -6.80 -7.35
C ASN A 229 17.96 -6.90 -7.27
N GLU A 230 18.63 -7.30 -8.36
CA GLU A 230 20.10 -7.33 -8.41
C GLU A 230 20.70 -5.94 -8.27
N GLU A 231 20.17 -4.96 -8.98
CA GLU A 231 20.63 -3.57 -8.87
C GLU A 231 20.36 -2.97 -7.49
N LEU A 232 19.19 -3.25 -6.89
CA LEU A 232 18.93 -2.91 -5.49
C LEU A 232 19.97 -3.56 -4.56
N GLY A 233 20.34 -4.82 -4.81
CA GLY A 233 21.42 -5.50 -4.10
C GLY A 233 22.77 -4.80 -4.24
N LYS A 234 23.13 -4.36 -5.46
CA LYS A 234 24.36 -3.59 -5.74
C LYS A 234 24.36 -2.25 -4.99
N LEU A 235 23.23 -1.53 -4.99
CA LEU A 235 23.09 -0.27 -4.26
C LEU A 235 23.19 -0.44 -2.75
N LYS A 236 22.54 -1.46 -2.17
CA LYS A 236 22.66 -1.78 -0.74
C LYS A 236 24.11 -2.06 -0.34
N LYS A 237 24.85 -2.82 -1.15
CA LYS A 237 26.29 -3.07 -0.93
C LYS A 237 27.08 -1.76 -0.97
N LYS A 238 26.86 -0.90 -1.96
CA LYS A 238 27.50 0.43 -2.04
C LYS A 238 27.22 1.27 -0.79
N ILE A 239 25.96 1.34 -0.34
CA ILE A 239 25.58 2.05 0.89
C ILE A 239 26.34 1.51 2.10
N ALA A 240 26.40 0.19 2.28
CA ALA A 240 27.12 -0.42 3.39
C ALA A 240 28.61 -0.05 3.38
N THR A 241 29.26 -0.11 2.22
CA THR A 241 30.66 0.30 2.06
C THR A 241 30.85 1.79 2.34
N THR A 242 29.96 2.66 1.85
CA THR A 242 30.03 4.10 2.12
C THR A 242 29.86 4.41 3.61
N VAL A 243 28.96 3.72 4.31
CA VAL A 243 28.78 3.86 5.76
C VAL A 243 30.06 3.44 6.49
N GLN A 244 30.68 2.32 6.11
CA GLN A 244 31.96 1.90 6.70
C GLN A 244 33.06 2.95 6.50
N ILE A 245 33.21 3.48 5.28
CA ILE A 245 34.18 4.55 4.99
C ILE A 245 33.88 5.80 5.85
N MET A 246 32.61 6.19 5.94
CA MET A 246 32.19 7.34 6.75
C MET A 246 32.51 7.15 8.23
N THR A 247 32.32 5.94 8.77
CA THR A 247 32.70 5.60 10.14
C THR A 247 34.20 5.74 10.35
N HIS A 248 35.04 5.18 9.47
CA HIS A 248 36.50 5.33 9.57
C HIS A 248 36.96 6.78 9.48
N VAL A 249 36.36 7.58 8.58
CA VAL A 249 36.66 9.01 8.48
C VAL A 249 36.25 9.76 9.75
N LYS A 250 35.09 9.42 10.33
CA LYS A 250 34.62 10.02 11.58
C LYS A 250 35.55 9.69 12.75
N GLU A 251 36.00 8.45 12.88
CA GLU A 251 36.96 8.03 13.90
C GLU A 251 38.29 8.77 13.74
N LYS A 252 38.82 8.86 12.51
CA LYS A 252 40.05 9.59 12.24
C LYS A 252 39.92 11.08 12.55
N LEU A 253 38.79 11.69 12.19
CA LEU A 253 38.50 13.09 12.53
C LEU A 253 38.49 13.29 14.05
N GLN A 254 37.84 12.41 14.80
CA GLN A 254 37.78 12.48 16.25
C GLN A 254 39.16 12.34 16.89
N SER A 255 40.02 11.45 16.37
CA SER A 255 41.41 11.32 16.82
C SER A 255 42.20 12.61 16.59
N ILE A 256 42.11 13.19 15.39
CA ILE A 256 42.81 14.45 15.06
C ILE A 256 42.29 15.62 15.91
N GLN A 257 40.98 15.68 16.18
CA GLN A 257 40.41 16.69 17.07
C GLN A 257 40.96 16.58 18.49
N TYR A 258 41.12 15.36 18.99
CA TYR A 258 41.73 15.11 20.29
C TYR A 258 43.19 15.58 20.33
N GLU A 259 44.00 15.18 19.33
CA GLU A 259 45.40 15.63 19.20
C GLU A 259 45.52 17.16 19.10
N LEU A 260 44.59 17.81 18.37
CA LEU A 260 44.57 19.26 18.24
C LEU A 260 44.33 19.95 19.59
N VAL A 261 43.40 19.42 20.40
CA VAL A 261 43.13 19.95 21.74
C VAL A 261 44.37 19.78 22.62
N GLU A 262 45.01 18.61 22.61
CA GLU A 262 46.23 18.36 23.37
C GLU A 262 47.36 19.33 22.97
N HIS A 263 47.61 19.50 21.67
CA HIS A 263 48.62 20.44 21.18
C HIS A 263 48.28 21.90 21.50
N ARG A 264 46.99 22.27 21.48
CA ARG A 264 46.54 23.61 21.89
C ARG A 264 46.81 23.85 23.37
N ASP A 265 46.57 22.86 24.23
CA ASP A 265 46.84 22.95 25.66
C ASP A 265 48.34 23.03 25.94
N TYR A 266 49.15 22.25 25.21
CA TYR A 266 50.61 22.35 25.26
C TYR A 266 51.10 23.75 24.85
N LEU A 267 50.60 24.30 23.74
CA LEU A 267 50.96 25.63 23.28
C LEU A 267 50.57 26.71 24.30
N ASN A 268 49.38 26.61 24.89
CA ASN A 268 48.94 27.50 25.96
C ASN A 268 49.86 27.41 27.20
N ALA A 269 50.36 26.23 27.55
CA ALA A 269 51.29 26.05 28.66
C ALA A 269 52.64 26.73 28.36
N VAL A 270 53.18 26.52 27.15
CA VAL A 270 54.42 27.16 26.69
C VAL A 270 54.28 28.68 26.63
N ASP A 271 53.15 29.21 26.16
CA ASP A 271 52.88 30.66 26.15
C ASP A 271 52.81 31.25 27.57
N LYS A 272 52.25 30.50 28.54
CA LYS A 272 52.28 30.88 29.96
C LYS A 272 53.71 30.91 30.51
N GLU A 273 54.54 29.93 30.18
CA GLU A 273 55.96 29.94 30.57
C GLU A 273 56.71 31.11 29.93
N LEU A 274 56.50 31.35 28.63
CA LEU A 274 57.12 32.45 27.90
C LEU A 274 56.74 33.81 28.49
N THR A 275 55.48 34.02 28.82
CA THR A 275 55.01 35.25 29.48
C THR A 275 55.64 35.42 30.87
N GLN A 276 55.72 34.36 31.67
CA GLN A 276 56.45 34.40 32.95
C GLN A 276 57.93 34.74 32.77
N HIS A 277 58.61 34.18 31.76
CA HIS A 277 60.00 34.50 31.46
C HIS A 277 60.18 35.94 30.98
N ARG A 278 59.24 36.45 30.15
CA ARG A 278 59.21 37.86 29.72
C ARG A 278 59.05 38.81 30.92
N ASP A 279 58.17 38.49 31.85
CA ASP A 279 57.97 39.27 33.08
C ASP A 279 59.21 39.26 33.98
N LYS A 280 59.81 38.07 34.20
CA LYS A 280 61.06 37.92 34.95
C LYS A 280 62.18 38.76 34.32
N ASN A 281 62.36 38.68 33.01
CA ASN A 281 63.36 39.47 32.29
C ASN A 281 63.10 40.99 32.42
N THR A 282 61.83 41.40 32.35
CA THR A 282 61.45 42.82 32.54
C THR A 282 61.77 43.31 33.94
N ARG A 283 61.48 42.52 34.99
CA ARG A 283 61.86 42.82 36.38
C ARG A 283 63.39 42.89 36.56
N LEU A 284 64.14 41.96 35.95
CA LEU A 284 65.60 41.97 35.97
C LEU A 284 66.18 43.20 35.25
N LYS A 285 65.61 43.61 34.11
CA LYS A 285 66.00 44.85 33.43
C LYS A 285 65.72 46.08 34.30
N GLN A 286 64.55 46.16 34.92
CA GLN A 286 64.20 47.26 35.83
C GLN A 286 65.14 47.34 37.05
N THR A 287 65.47 46.21 37.68
CA THR A 287 66.42 46.17 38.82
C THR A 287 67.83 46.55 38.38
N ARG A 288 68.31 46.03 37.24
CA ARG A 288 69.58 46.45 36.63
C ARG A 288 69.60 47.96 36.38
N ASP A 289 68.53 48.53 35.83
CA ASP A 289 68.48 49.96 35.52
C ASP A 289 68.41 50.84 36.78
N LYS A 290 67.74 50.36 37.85
CA LYS A 290 67.80 50.97 39.20
C LYS A 290 69.21 50.92 39.79
N LEU A 291 69.90 49.78 39.69
CA LEU A 291 71.29 49.66 40.15
C LEU A 291 72.23 50.52 39.31
N ARG A 292 72.04 50.62 37.99
CA ARG A 292 72.85 51.44 37.10
C ARG A 292 72.66 52.93 37.38
N SER A 293 71.43 53.38 37.59
CA SER A 293 71.12 54.76 37.98
C SER A 293 71.64 55.08 39.38
N GLY A 294 71.50 54.16 40.34
CA GLY A 294 72.10 54.26 41.67
C GLY A 294 73.62 54.33 41.65
N ASN A 295 74.28 53.47 40.88
CA ASN A 295 75.74 53.49 40.67
C ASN A 295 76.18 54.81 40.01
N SER A 296 75.44 55.29 39.01
CA SER A 296 75.69 56.59 38.39
C SER A 296 75.54 57.74 39.39
N ARG A 297 74.56 57.68 40.31
CA ARG A 297 74.36 58.66 41.38
C ARG A 297 75.48 58.60 42.41
N LEU A 298 75.89 57.42 42.84
CA LEU A 298 77.04 57.21 43.74
C LEU A 298 78.34 57.73 43.11
N LYS A 299 78.59 57.43 41.84
CA LYS A 299 79.72 58.00 41.10
C LYS A 299 79.70 59.53 41.05
N ARG A 300 78.52 60.15 40.96
CA ARG A 300 78.38 61.61 41.06
C ARG A 300 78.64 62.12 42.47
N SER A 301 78.14 61.46 43.52
CA SER A 301 78.34 61.88 44.92
C SER A 301 79.76 61.64 45.42
N CYS A 302 80.47 60.63 44.91
CA CYS A 302 81.85 60.32 45.28
C CYS A 302 82.88 61.31 44.73
N GLY A 303 82.46 62.43 44.11
CA GLY A 303 83.32 63.58 43.80
C GLY A 303 84.69 63.20 43.24
N LEU A 304 85.75 63.72 43.88
CA LEU A 304 87.13 63.44 43.52
C LEU A 304 87.54 61.99 43.82
N LEU A 305 87.00 61.39 44.88
CA LEU A 305 87.31 60.02 45.35
C LEU A 305 87.01 58.94 44.30
N GLY A 306 86.06 59.18 43.40
CA GLY A 306 85.71 58.25 42.32
C GLY A 306 86.54 58.39 41.03
N ARG A 307 87.44 59.38 40.96
CA ARG A 307 88.25 59.69 39.76
C ARG A 307 89.74 59.59 40.10
N ASN A 308 90.25 58.37 40.10
CA ASN A 308 91.65 58.06 40.44
C ASN A 308 92.66 58.88 39.62
N ASP A 309 92.41 59.08 38.33
CA ASP A 309 93.31 59.87 37.46
C ASP A 309 93.40 61.33 37.90
N LEU A 310 92.29 61.90 38.38
CA LEU A 310 92.25 63.28 38.84
C LEU A 310 92.88 63.42 40.24
N LEU A 311 92.77 62.38 41.06
CA LEU A 311 93.44 62.26 42.36
C LEU A 311 94.96 62.17 42.19
N LEU A 312 95.43 61.33 41.26
CA LEU A 312 96.85 61.19 40.94
C LEU A 312 97.44 62.47 40.34
N ASN A 313 96.67 63.18 39.51
CA ASN A 313 97.04 64.51 39.01
C ASN A 313 97.10 65.55 40.13
N TYR A 314 96.18 65.49 41.11
CA TYR A 314 96.25 66.38 42.26
C TYR A 314 97.48 66.10 43.12
N GLU A 315 97.79 64.84 43.38
CA GLU A 315 99.00 64.40 44.09
C GLU A 315 100.28 64.87 43.37
N THR A 316 100.39 64.62 42.07
CA THR A 316 101.53 65.11 41.27
C THR A 316 101.62 66.63 41.18
N CYS A 317 100.50 67.35 41.14
CA CYS A 317 100.50 68.81 41.24
C CYS A 317 100.98 69.31 42.60
N VAL A 318 100.59 68.64 43.71
CA VAL A 318 101.08 68.95 45.05
C VAL A 318 102.58 68.68 45.15
N ASP A 319 103.05 67.54 44.64
CA ASP A 319 104.47 67.20 44.58
C ASP A 319 105.26 68.23 43.74
N ALA A 320 104.71 68.66 42.61
CA ALA A 320 105.32 69.70 41.77
C ALA A 320 105.39 71.06 42.49
N ILE A 321 104.37 71.44 43.25
CA ILE A 321 104.37 72.65 44.08
C ILE A 321 105.45 72.56 45.17
N ASP A 322 105.56 71.42 45.85
CA ASP A 322 106.56 71.24 46.90
C ASP A 322 107.98 71.20 46.33
N ASN A 323 108.18 70.64 45.13
CA ASN A 323 109.45 70.75 44.41
C ASN A 323 109.77 72.20 44.01
N LYS A 324 108.78 72.98 43.56
CA LYS A 324 108.97 74.41 43.27
C LYS A 324 109.29 75.22 44.54
N LYS A 325 108.70 74.90 45.69
CA LYS A 325 109.08 75.51 46.99
C LYS A 325 110.56 75.24 47.32
N LYS A 326 111.03 73.99 47.16
CA LYS A 326 112.44 73.62 47.36
C LYS A 326 113.38 74.35 46.40
N GLU A 327 113.01 74.48 45.12
CA GLU A 327 113.79 75.28 44.16
C GLU A 327 113.86 76.76 44.57
N LEU A 328 112.75 77.33 45.07
CA LEU A 328 112.69 78.70 45.59
C LEU A 328 113.63 78.90 46.79
N GLU A 329 113.70 77.91 47.68
CA GLU A 329 114.65 77.90 48.80
C GLU A 329 116.10 77.81 48.32
N MET A 330 116.40 76.97 47.32
CA MET A 330 117.74 76.91 46.73
C MET A 330 118.14 78.22 46.02
N VAL A 331 117.22 78.88 45.33
CA VAL A 331 117.48 80.19 44.72
C VAL A 331 117.71 81.24 45.81
N ARG A 332 116.94 81.23 46.91
CA ARG A 332 117.21 82.08 48.09
C ARG A 332 118.61 81.83 48.67
N GLN A 333 119.05 80.58 48.75
CA GLN A 333 120.41 80.27 49.21
C GLN A 333 121.49 80.74 48.21
N ARG A 334 121.23 80.66 46.91
CA ARG A 334 122.15 81.18 45.87
C ARG A 334 122.24 82.71 45.88
N THR A 335 121.13 83.43 46.05
CA THR A 335 121.17 84.90 46.17
C THR A 335 121.91 85.33 47.43
N LEU A 336 121.73 84.63 48.55
CA LEU A 336 122.51 84.83 49.78
C LEU A 336 124.02 84.59 49.55
N ASN A 337 124.39 83.55 48.80
CA ASN A 337 125.79 83.27 48.47
C ASN A 337 126.41 84.28 47.47
N CYS A 338 125.62 84.81 46.53
CA CYS A 338 126.08 85.88 45.64
C CYS A 338 126.27 87.20 46.39
N LEU A 339 125.41 87.53 47.36
CA LEU A 339 125.57 88.68 48.26
C LEU A 339 126.82 88.52 49.16
N ALA A 340 127.11 87.31 49.62
CA ALA A 340 128.35 87.01 50.36
C ALA A 340 129.60 87.17 49.48
N LYS A 341 129.55 86.78 48.20
CA LYS A 341 130.64 87.00 47.24
C LYS A 341 130.86 88.47 46.90
N THR A 342 129.82 89.29 46.79
CA THR A 342 129.97 90.74 46.59
C THR A 342 130.61 91.43 47.81
N ARG A 343 130.25 91.02 49.04
CA ARG A 343 130.97 91.46 50.26
C ARG A 343 132.46 91.08 50.26
N SER A 344 132.81 89.90 49.75
CA SER A 344 134.21 89.44 49.70
C SER A 344 135.09 90.22 48.73
N ILE A 345 134.51 90.79 47.67
CA ILE A 345 135.23 91.63 46.68
C ILE A 345 135.41 93.06 47.23
N GLN A 346 134.47 93.55 48.05
CA GLN A 346 134.55 94.87 48.66
C GLN A 346 135.60 94.96 49.79
N VAL A 347 135.96 93.85 50.42
CA VAL A 347 137.00 93.78 51.46
C VAL A 347 138.43 93.70 50.89
N LYS A 348 138.60 93.24 49.65
CA LYS A 348 139.94 93.12 49.01
C LYS A 348 140.45 94.41 48.33
N MET A 349 139.63 95.46 48.22
CA MET A 349 140.04 96.77 47.68
C MET A 349 140.51 97.79 48.75
N ASN A 350 140.52 97.42 50.04
CA ASN A 350 140.82 98.35 51.16
C ASN A 350 142.10 98.02 51.95
N LYS A 351 143.11 97.40 51.34
CA LYS A 351 144.47 97.34 51.92
C LYS A 351 145.53 97.72 50.89
N ASN A 352 145.90 99.00 50.94
CA ASN A 352 147.27 99.46 50.78
C ASN A 352 148.16 98.91 51.91
#